data_AF-A0A1E4J4E5-F1
#
_entry.id   AF-A0A1E4J4E5-F1
#
_cell.length_a   1.000
_cell.length_b   1.000
_cell.length_c   1.000
_cell.angle_alpha   90.00
_cell.angle_beta   90.00
_cell.angle_gamma   90.00
#
_symmetry.space_group_name_H-M   'P 1'
#
loop_
_entity.id
_entity.type
_entity.pdbx_description
1 polymer ?
#
loop_
_entity_poly.entity_id
_entity_poly.type
_entity_poly.pdbx_seq_one_letter_code
_entity_poly.pdbx_strand_id
1 'polypeptide(L)' 'MNPTATTTPTADEARDLLEIKLAQLNSLLWCCYGDGNGWFEEAGEKHRDHMLWIAADLAREAEMLLEVSVRG' A
#
# COMPACT_ATOMS: atom_id res chain seq x y z
N MET A 1 -3.46 -3.75 -31.93
CA MET A 1 -3.25 -3.96 -30.48
C MET A 1 -1.76 -3.87 -30.22
N ASN A 2 -1.27 -2.74 -29.70
CA ASN A 2 0.15 -2.59 -29.34
C ASN A 2 0.33 -3.26 -27.96
N PRO A 3 1.34 -4.13 -27.75
CA PRO A 3 1.56 -4.74 -26.45
C PRO A 3 1.89 -3.63 -25.45
N THR A 4 1.23 -3.67 -24.30
CA THR A 4 1.52 -2.84 -23.13
C THR A 4 3.00 -2.93 -22.83
N ALA A 5 3.76 -1.93 -23.28
CA ALA A 5 5.10 -1.69 -22.79
C ALA A 5 4.97 -1.56 -21.28
N THR A 6 5.60 -2.48 -20.56
CA THR A 6 5.80 -2.36 -19.11
C THR A 6 6.82 -1.25 -18.93
N THR A 7 6.39 0.00 -19.15
CA THR A 7 7.23 1.18 -18.98
C THR A 7 7.45 1.28 -17.48
N THR A 8 8.70 1.12 -17.05
CA THR A 8 9.11 1.46 -15.69
C THR A 8 8.57 2.85 -15.38
N PRO A 9 7.83 3.04 -14.29
CA PRO A 9 7.23 4.33 -13.97
C PRO A 9 8.33 5.39 -13.91
N THR A 10 8.05 6.56 -14.48
CA THR A 10 8.93 7.73 -14.34
C THR A 10 9.01 8.16 -12.87
N ALA A 11 9.98 8.99 -12.52
CA ALA A 11 10.21 9.43 -11.13
C ALA A 11 8.98 10.09 -10.49
N ASP A 12 8.25 10.88 -11.29
CA ASP A 12 7.02 11.56 -10.87
C ASP A 12 5.84 10.59 -10.80
N GLU A 13 5.67 9.69 -11.77
CA GLU A 13 4.63 8.64 -11.69
C GLU A 13 4.87 7.70 -10.49
N ALA A 14 6.13 7.39 -10.17
CA ALA A 14 6.49 6.61 -9.00
C ALA A 14 6.16 7.35 -7.69
N ARG A 15 6.30 8.68 -7.67
CA ARG A 15 5.91 9.53 -6.53
C ARG A 15 4.39 9.56 -6.35
N ASP A 16 3.64 9.75 -7.43
CA ASP A 16 2.17 9.74 -7.39
C ASP A 16 1.65 8.38 -6.90
N LEU A 17 2.20 7.28 -7.42
CA LEU A 17 1.86 5.93 -6.98
C LEU A 17 2.25 5.69 -5.52
N LEU A 18 3.39 6.23 -5.06
CA LEU A 18 3.82 6.14 -3.67
C LEU A 18 2.82 6.83 -2.75
N GLU A 19 2.40 8.05 -3.08
CA GLU A 19 1.40 8.79 -2.31
C GLU A 19 0.07 8.03 -2.21
N ILE A 20 -0.37 7.43 -3.31
CA ILE A 20 -1.58 6.58 -3.32
C ILE A 20 -1.41 5.38 -2.39
N LYS A 21 -0.29 4.66 -2.47
CA LYS A 21 -0.04 3.49 -1.62
C LYS A 21 0.07 3.84 -0.14
N LEU A 22 0.72 4.96 0.17
CA LEU A 22 0.80 5.47 1.55
C LEU A 22 -0.58 5.85 2.09
N ALA A 23 -1.43 6.48 1.27
CA ALA A 23 -2.81 6.78 1.67
C ALA A 23 -3.62 5.50 1.93
N GLN A 24 -3.46 4.46 1.10
CA GLN A 24 -4.09 3.15 1.30
C GLN A 24 -3.61 2.47 2.58
N LEU A 25 -2.29 2.45 2.81
CA LEU A 25 -1.69 1.90 4.02
C LEU A 25 -2.18 2.64 5.26
N ASN A 26 -2.23 3.97 5.23
CA ASN A 26 -2.69 4.78 6.34
C ASN A 26 -4.17 4.52 6.65
N SER A 27 -5.03 4.46 5.62
CA SER A 27 -6.44 4.11 5.77
C SER A 27 -6.63 2.71 6.36
N LEU A 28 -5.85 1.72 5.89
CA LEU A 28 -5.88 0.36 6.41
C LEU A 28 -5.49 0.30 7.89
N LEU A 29 -4.41 0.99 8.27
CA LEU A 29 -3.96 1.07 9.67
C LEU A 29 -4.98 1.81 10.54
N TRP A 30 -5.59 2.87 10.02
CA TRP A 30 -6.67 3.58 10.70
C TRP A 30 -7.86 2.67 10.99
N CYS A 31 -8.24 1.79 10.05
CA CYS A 31 -9.28 0.77 10.29
C CYS A 31 -8.85 -0.26 11.35
N CYS A 32 -7.57 -0.59 11.44
CA CYS A 32 -7.05 -1.54 12.44
C CYS A 32 -7.05 -0.97 13.86
N TYR A 33 -6.76 0.33 14.03
CA TYR A 33 -6.52 0.94 15.36
C TYR A 33 -7.54 2.02 15.77
N GLY A 34 -8.22 2.68 14.83
CA GLY A 34 -8.74 4.04 15.02
C GLY A 34 -10.26 4.23 15.02
N ASP A 35 -11.06 3.25 14.61
CA ASP A 35 -12.53 3.42 14.57
C ASP A 35 -13.23 3.04 15.89
N GLY A 36 -12.55 2.34 16.81
CA GLY A 36 -13.14 1.89 18.08
C GLY A 36 -14.39 0.99 17.93
N ASN A 37 -14.76 0.64 16.70
CA ASN A 37 -15.93 -0.16 16.35
C ASN A 37 -15.73 -1.66 16.60
N GLY A 38 -14.61 -2.07 17.20
CA GLY A 38 -14.31 -3.48 17.42
C GLY A 38 -14.14 -4.29 16.13
N TRP A 39 -14.19 -3.69 14.93
CA TRP A 39 -14.07 -4.41 13.66
C TRP A 39 -12.80 -5.26 13.60
N PHE A 40 -11.66 -4.68 13.99
CA PHE A 40 -10.40 -5.42 14.03
C PHE A 40 -10.42 -6.49 15.12
N GLU A 41 -11.16 -6.29 16.20
CA GLU A 41 -11.27 -7.24 17.31
C GLU A 41 -12.21 -8.42 16.99
N GLU A 42 -13.30 -8.16 16.26
CA GLU A 42 -14.29 -9.11 15.76
C GLU A 42 -13.83 -9.84 14.49
N ALA A 43 -12.96 -9.19 13.70
CA ALA A 43 -12.19 -9.84 12.66
C ALA A 43 -11.33 -10.93 13.32
N GLY A 44 -11.76 -12.19 13.17
CA GLY A 44 -11.03 -13.34 13.69
C GLY A 44 -9.57 -13.36 13.22
N GLU A 45 -8.71 -14.10 13.92
CA GLU A 45 -7.24 -14.11 13.74
C GLU A 45 -6.79 -14.14 12.27
N LYS A 46 -7.43 -14.96 11.43
CA LYS A 46 -7.12 -15.06 9.99
C LYS A 46 -7.36 -13.77 9.20
N HIS A 47 -8.38 -12.99 9.57
CA HIS A 47 -8.68 -11.73 8.90
C HIS A 47 -7.65 -10.66 9.30
N ARG A 48 -7.21 -10.64 10.56
CA ARG A 48 -6.14 -9.76 11.02
C ARG A 48 -4.81 -10.08 10.36
N ASP A 49 -4.46 -11.37 10.26
CA ASP A 49 -3.25 -11.82 9.55
C ASP A 49 -3.26 -11.38 8.08
N HIS A 50 -4.40 -11.51 7.39
CA HIS A 50 -4.52 -11.00 6.02
C HIS A 50 -4.39 -9.47 5.94
N MET A 51 -4.96 -8.71 6.89
CA MET A 51 -4.81 -7.25 6.91
C MET A 51 -3.35 -6.83 7.17
N LEU A 52 -2.68 -7.49 8.10
CA LEU A 52 -1.25 -7.29 8.36
C LEU A 52 -0.39 -7.65 7.15
N TRP A 53 -0.75 -8.72 6.44
CA TRP A 53 -0.08 -9.11 5.20
C TRP A 53 -0.25 -8.07 4.09
N ILE A 54 -1.47 -7.53 3.91
CA ILE A 54 -1.74 -6.44 2.95
C ILE A 54 -0.96 -5.17 3.34
N ALA A 55 -0.92 -4.84 4.62
CA ALA A 55 -0.14 -3.70 5.11
C ALA A 55 1.35 -3.86 4.81
N ALA A 56 1.89 -5.07 5.04
CA ALA A 56 3.28 -5.39 4.74
C ALA A 56 3.60 -5.32 3.23
N ASP A 57 2.68 -5.82 2.39
CA ASP A 57 2.85 -5.75 0.93
C ASP A 57 2.81 -4.30 0.42
N LEU A 58 1.84 -3.50 0.90
CA LEU A 58 1.75 -2.07 0.60
C LEU A 58 3.00 -1.30 1.02
N ALA A 59 3.55 -1.59 2.21
CA ALA A 59 4.77 -0.97 2.69
C ALA A 59 5.97 -1.32 1.79
N ARG A 60 6.08 -2.59 1.38
CA ARG A 60 7.16 -3.05 0.50
C ARG A 60 7.07 -2.43 -0.89
N GLU A 61 5.87 -2.31 -1.44
CA GLU A 61 5.66 -1.62 -2.72
C GLU A 61 5.95 -0.11 -2.61
N ALA A 62 5.60 0.53 -1.49
CA ALA A 62 5.94 1.92 -1.22
C ALA A 62 7.47 2.12 -1.16
N GLU A 63 8.22 1.22 -0.51
CA GLU A 63 9.69 1.26 -0.51
C GLU A 63 10.27 1.19 -1.92
N MET A 64 9.78 0.26 -2.76
CA MET A 64 10.24 0.16 -4.15
C MET A 64 9.94 1.43 -4.95
N LEU A 65 8.76 2.01 -4.79
CA LEU A 65 8.38 3.26 -5.48
C LEU A 65 9.21 4.46 -4.99
N LEU A 66 9.53 4.51 -3.70
CA LEU A 66 10.40 5.54 -3.13
C LEU A 66 11.80 5.45 -3.74
N GLU A 67 12.38 4.25 -3.85
CA GLU A 67 13.69 4.05 -4.48
C GLU A 67 13.70 4.51 -5.94
N VAL A 68 12.62 4.22 -6.69
CA VAL A 68 12.47 4.67 -8.09
C VAL A 68 12.29 6.18 -8.18
N SER A 69 11.50 6.79 -7.29
CA SER A 69 11.26 8.23 -7.26
C SER A 69 12.50 9.05 -6.88
N VAL A 70 13.39 8.51 -6.04
CA VAL A 70 14.64 9.16 -5.62
C VAL A 70 15.76 8.99 -6.66
N ARG A 71 15.73 7.92 -7.47
CA ARG A 71 16.75 7.64 -8.49
C ARG A 71 16.51 8.33 -9.84
N GLY A 72 15.35 8.92 -10.05
CA GLY A 72 14.95 9.53 -11.33
C GLY A 72 15.32 11.00 -11.47
#